data_AF-B0MMT6-F1
#
_entry.id   AF-B0MMT6-F1
#
_cell.length_a   1.000
_cell.length_b   1.000
_cell.length_c   1.000
_cell.angle_alpha   90.00
_cell.angle_beta   90.00
_cell.angle_gamma   90.00
#
_symmetry.space_group_name_H-M   'P 1'
#
loop_
_entity.id
_entity.type
_entity.pdbx_description
1 polymer ?
#
loop_
_entity_poly.entity_id
_entity_poly.type
_entity_poly.pdbx_seq_one_letter_code
_entity_poly.pdbx_strand_id
1 'polypeptide(L)'
;MKSITVLRLNKILRKASALMAVLCLVTMLCGCSAGFFSGDLLTSPRLTDEQTEIYNALTASAGRVDLRYPHTGSYRSAFVIRNIDNEPTDEAIVFYEQNKTDAAKEPAQNDTAVGNLRISFLDKDENGNWKATYELPAAGTEIESVAFSKLGSDEEKLIVSYSVLGSSDKILSVIDYKNGVAKQLGTIGYSSYIFLNGIDKKGEYIACFGRNGAKKNGSMSVYSCGENGELHTAFPVVSFGEGVAEFDKITIARCLILEKEKPCITVDYLTAENQYNTAVLYYKGSSFATADTIVMDSSNISYSRRTNNYTPKVQSQDIDGDGIIDVPATATLPGYENLTFPEQLNAVLWYRQNCNKIELTAYTFIDPGLNYMLVFPGRWVGIVTATINSSDNSVTFWKHEGELKENEYALLTIKTVLKNNSISAQSATDTAGASRDGYRLFYEDSEKVVYCKSIVYEGLSLTDDEIEAALKVRPEGNGSPVPFTASNR
;
A
#
# COMPACT_ATOMS: atom_id res chain seq x y z
N MET A 1 -40.24 75.05 1.47
CA MET A 1 -39.04 74.25 1.12
C MET A 1 -38.58 73.35 2.28
N LYS A 2 -39.45 72.48 2.84
CA LYS A 2 -39.08 71.57 3.96
C LYS A 2 -39.31 70.07 3.68
N SER A 3 -39.84 69.70 2.50
CA SER A 3 -40.21 68.31 2.21
C SER A 3 -39.18 67.53 1.37
N ILE A 4 -38.28 68.22 0.65
CA ILE A 4 -37.29 67.58 -0.24
C ILE A 4 -36.09 67.01 0.54
N THR A 5 -35.79 67.54 1.73
CA THR A 5 -34.61 67.15 2.52
C THR A 5 -34.79 65.79 3.23
N VAL A 6 -36.00 65.47 3.68
CA VAL A 6 -36.29 64.23 4.45
C VAL A 6 -36.27 62.98 3.56
N LEU A 7 -36.75 63.10 2.32
CA LEU A 7 -36.76 62.00 1.34
C LEU A 7 -35.36 61.61 0.85
N ARG A 8 -34.43 62.58 0.75
CA ARG A 8 -33.01 62.29 0.44
C ARG A 8 -32.29 61.66 1.64
N LEU A 9 -32.60 62.10 2.86
CA LEU A 9 -32.00 61.54 4.09
C LEU A 9 -32.40 60.07 4.29
N ASN A 10 -33.68 59.72 4.10
CA ASN A 10 -34.14 58.32 4.23
C ASN A 10 -33.58 57.38 3.15
N LYS A 11 -33.31 57.88 1.94
CA LYS A 11 -32.62 57.09 0.89
C LYS A 11 -31.14 56.88 1.20
N ILE A 12 -30.48 57.87 1.81
CA ILE A 12 -29.07 57.75 2.23
C ILE A 12 -28.94 56.83 3.45
N LEU A 13 -29.83 56.94 4.44
CA LEU A 13 -29.87 56.03 5.61
C LEU A 13 -30.15 54.57 5.23
N ARG A 14 -31.05 54.31 4.27
CA ARG A 14 -31.30 52.94 3.78
C ARG A 14 -30.11 52.37 3.01
N LYS A 15 -29.38 53.19 2.25
CA LYS A 15 -28.15 52.77 1.56
C LYS A 15 -26.98 52.57 2.53
N ALA A 16 -26.86 53.39 3.57
CA ALA A 16 -25.84 53.25 4.61
C ALA A 16 -26.09 52.02 5.51
N SER A 17 -27.35 51.72 5.82
CA SER A 17 -27.74 50.52 6.58
C SER A 17 -27.49 49.22 5.79
N ALA A 18 -27.73 49.21 4.48
CA ALA A 18 -27.40 48.07 3.62
C ALA A 18 -25.87 47.88 3.46
N LEU A 19 -25.09 48.96 3.41
CA LEU A 19 -23.63 48.89 3.34
C LEU A 19 -23.01 48.39 4.65
N MET A 20 -23.56 48.79 5.81
CA MET A 20 -23.15 48.29 7.14
C MET A 20 -23.49 46.81 7.35
N ALA A 21 -24.63 46.34 6.85
CA ALA A 21 -25.01 44.93 6.96
C ALA A 21 -24.11 44.01 6.11
N VAL A 22 -23.67 44.48 4.93
CA VAL A 22 -22.71 43.74 4.08
C VAL A 22 -21.31 43.75 4.67
N LEU A 23 -20.89 44.87 5.30
CA LEU A 23 -19.59 44.95 5.96
C LEU A 23 -19.51 44.07 7.23
N CYS A 24 -20.60 43.96 8.01
CA CYS A 24 -20.67 43.04 9.16
C CYS A 24 -20.69 41.55 8.76
N LEU A 25 -21.21 41.22 7.57
CA LEU A 25 -21.20 39.84 7.07
C LEU A 25 -19.81 39.41 6.56
N VAL A 26 -19.02 40.35 6.04
CA VAL A 26 -17.64 40.08 5.58
C VAL A 26 -16.66 39.97 6.75
N THR A 27 -16.90 40.67 7.87
CA THR A 27 -16.04 40.56 9.07
C THR A 27 -16.25 39.29 9.90
N MET A 28 -17.30 38.50 9.64
CA MET A 28 -17.46 37.15 10.23
C MET A 28 -16.69 36.06 9.47
N LEU A 29 -16.13 36.37 8.29
CA LEU A 29 -15.35 35.45 7.46
C LEU A 29 -13.84 35.75 7.44
N CYS A 30 -13.39 36.72 8.23
CA CYS A 30 -11.97 36.96 8.49
C CYS A 30 -11.63 36.45 9.90
N GLY A 31 -11.38 35.16 10.01
CA GLY A 31 -10.71 34.56 11.16
C GLY A 31 -9.28 35.10 11.24
N CYS A 32 -9.07 36.15 12.02
CA CYS A 32 -7.73 36.65 12.31
C CYS A 32 -7.14 35.83 13.46
N SER A 33 -6.11 35.08 13.08
CA SER A 33 -5.04 34.51 13.90
C SER A 33 -4.65 35.38 15.10
N ALA A 34 -4.74 34.82 16.30
CA ALA A 34 -3.95 35.24 17.45
C ALA A 34 -3.70 34.02 18.36
N GLY A 35 -2.44 33.56 18.37
CA GLY A 35 -1.91 32.73 19.46
C GLY A 35 -1.93 31.21 19.27
N PHE A 36 -1.41 30.69 18.16
CA PHE A 36 -0.99 29.29 18.12
C PHE A 36 0.26 29.11 18.99
N PHE A 37 0.06 28.68 20.24
CA PHE A 37 1.11 28.00 20.98
C PHE A 37 1.21 26.57 20.42
N SER A 38 2.23 26.35 19.59
CA SER A 38 2.64 25.02 19.14
C SER A 38 3.15 24.22 20.33
N GLY A 39 2.33 23.29 20.81
CA GLY A 39 2.68 22.41 21.93
C GLY A 39 1.56 21.44 22.36
N ASP A 40 0.30 21.74 22.04
CA ASP A 40 -0.87 20.95 22.47
C ASP A 40 -1.78 20.50 21.31
N LEU A 41 -1.23 20.46 20.09
CA LEU A 41 -1.99 20.25 18.85
C LEU A 41 -2.30 18.77 18.55
N LEU A 42 -2.70 18.01 19.57
CA LEU A 42 -3.45 16.76 19.46
C LEU A 42 -4.26 16.60 20.77
N THR A 43 -5.39 17.29 20.88
CA THR A 43 -6.35 16.89 21.93
C THR A 43 -6.93 15.55 21.53
N SER A 44 -6.82 14.55 22.41
CA SER A 44 -7.44 13.23 22.20
C SER A 44 -8.91 13.44 21.78
N PRO A 45 -9.41 12.69 20.78
CA PRO A 45 -10.80 12.80 20.35
C PRO A 45 -11.72 12.73 21.56
N ARG A 46 -12.67 13.67 21.66
CA ARG A 46 -13.71 13.57 22.68
C ARG A 46 -14.56 12.35 22.37
N LEU A 47 -14.80 11.52 23.38
CA LEU A 47 -15.72 10.39 23.28
C LEU A 47 -17.11 10.93 22.92
N THR A 48 -17.82 10.21 22.05
CA THR A 48 -19.25 10.44 21.83
C THR A 48 -20.04 10.06 23.10
N ASP A 49 -21.32 10.41 23.15
CA ASP A 49 -22.19 10.04 24.28
C ASP A 49 -22.23 8.51 24.45
N GLU A 50 -22.43 7.76 23.37
CA GLU A 50 -22.43 6.28 23.39
C GLU A 50 -21.06 5.72 23.80
N GLN A 51 -19.94 6.26 23.31
CA GLN A 51 -18.60 5.84 23.73
C GLN A 51 -18.36 6.14 25.22
N THR A 52 -18.94 7.22 25.74
CA THR A 52 -18.87 7.57 27.17
C THR A 52 -19.64 6.56 28.00
N GLU A 53 -20.83 6.15 27.56
CA GLU A 53 -21.60 5.09 28.22
C GLU A 53 -20.84 3.76 28.23
N ILE A 54 -20.27 3.36 27.09
CA ILE A 54 -19.44 2.14 26.97
C ILE A 54 -18.22 2.23 27.91
N TYR A 55 -17.52 3.37 27.92
CA TYR A 55 -16.36 3.58 28.78
C TYR A 55 -16.73 3.52 30.27
N ASN A 56 -17.88 4.08 30.66
CA ASN A 56 -18.36 4.00 32.04
C ASN A 56 -18.70 2.55 32.42
N ALA A 57 -19.33 1.79 31.53
CA ALA A 57 -19.63 0.37 31.74
C ALA A 57 -18.35 -0.47 31.87
N LEU A 58 -17.34 -0.20 31.02
CA LEU A 58 -16.03 -0.84 31.10
C LEU A 58 -15.31 -0.51 32.39
N THR A 59 -15.25 0.76 32.78
CA THR A 59 -14.51 1.17 33.98
C THR A 59 -15.18 0.72 35.27
N ALA A 60 -16.50 0.47 35.25
CA ALA A 60 -17.20 -0.17 36.36
C ALA A 60 -16.75 -1.63 36.59
N SER A 61 -16.31 -2.35 35.54
CA SER A 61 -15.81 -3.72 35.66
C SER A 61 -14.30 -3.81 35.81
N ALA A 62 -13.54 -3.06 35.00
CA ALA A 62 -12.09 -3.16 34.87
C ALA A 62 -11.29 -2.13 35.68
N GLY A 63 -11.95 -1.15 36.29
CA GLY A 63 -11.30 0.01 36.91
C GLY A 63 -10.88 1.04 35.85
N ARG A 64 -10.01 1.98 36.22
CA ARG A 64 -9.53 3.01 35.27
C ARG A 64 -8.55 2.41 34.27
N VAL A 65 -8.81 2.61 32.98
CA VAL A 65 -8.04 2.00 31.90
C VAL A 65 -7.51 3.04 30.92
N ASP A 66 -6.45 2.69 30.19
CA ASP A 66 -5.90 3.52 29.13
C ASP A 66 -6.29 2.92 27.77
N LEU A 67 -7.08 3.66 26.99
CA LEU A 67 -7.60 3.21 25.70
C LEU A 67 -6.49 3.04 24.67
N ARG A 68 -6.57 1.97 23.88
CA ARG A 68 -5.60 1.61 22.83
C ARG A 68 -6.25 1.63 21.46
N TYR A 69 -5.53 2.13 20.46
CA TYR A 69 -6.09 2.43 19.15
C TYR A 69 -5.38 1.62 18.08
N PRO A 70 -6.12 0.90 17.20
CA PRO A 70 -5.51 0.16 16.10
C PRO A 70 -4.69 1.07 15.17
N HIS A 71 -3.46 0.68 14.86
CA HIS A 71 -2.54 1.48 14.03
C HIS A 71 -2.90 1.52 12.55
N THR A 72 -3.60 0.51 12.03
CA THR A 72 -3.91 0.34 10.61
C THR A 72 -5.34 -0.22 10.40
N GLY A 73 -5.76 -0.32 9.14
CA GLY A 73 -7.10 -0.81 8.78
C GLY A 73 -8.20 0.25 8.84
N SER A 74 -9.45 -0.21 8.75
CA SER A 74 -10.64 0.66 8.72
C SER A 74 -11.18 0.99 10.10
N TYR A 75 -10.96 0.11 11.08
CA TYR A 75 -11.39 0.27 12.47
C TYR A 75 -10.23 0.83 13.30
N ARG A 76 -10.11 2.16 13.38
CA ARG A 76 -8.99 2.87 14.06
C ARG A 76 -9.36 3.48 15.41
N SER A 77 -10.61 3.29 15.84
CA SER A 77 -11.10 3.70 17.16
C SER A 77 -10.77 2.63 18.20
N ALA A 78 -10.58 3.05 19.46
CA ALA A 78 -10.49 2.12 20.59
C ALA A 78 -11.82 1.39 20.86
N PHE A 79 -12.92 1.92 20.32
CA PHE A 79 -14.26 1.32 20.36
C PHE A 79 -14.65 0.87 18.96
N VAL A 80 -15.01 -0.40 18.82
CA VAL A 80 -15.65 -0.95 17.63
C VAL A 80 -17.06 -1.35 18.01
N ILE A 81 -18.05 -0.60 17.52
CA ILE A 81 -19.47 -0.81 17.82
C ILE A 81 -20.11 -1.44 16.58
N ARG A 82 -20.59 -2.67 16.73
CA ARG A 82 -21.18 -3.48 15.66
C ARG A 82 -21.83 -4.73 16.23
N ASN A 83 -22.95 -5.13 15.66
CA ASN A 83 -23.52 -6.46 15.80
C ASN A 83 -22.57 -7.56 15.28
N ILE A 84 -22.15 -8.44 16.18
CA ILE A 84 -21.20 -9.54 15.96
C ILE A 84 -21.78 -10.91 16.36
N ASP A 85 -22.92 -10.99 17.05
CA ASP A 85 -23.59 -12.27 17.35
C ASP A 85 -24.99 -12.47 16.73
N ASN A 86 -25.40 -11.57 15.82
CA ASN A 86 -26.65 -11.58 15.06
C ASN A 86 -27.93 -11.29 15.88
N GLU A 87 -27.82 -10.59 17.01
CA GLU A 87 -28.99 -10.04 17.67
C GLU A 87 -29.42 -8.66 17.10
N PRO A 88 -30.56 -8.07 17.49
CA PRO A 88 -30.98 -6.77 16.94
C PRO A 88 -30.12 -5.57 17.37
N THR A 89 -29.38 -5.72 18.47
CA THR A 89 -28.49 -4.70 19.06
C THR A 89 -27.07 -4.81 18.52
N ASP A 90 -26.27 -3.79 18.81
CA ASP A 90 -24.84 -3.78 18.50
C ASP A 90 -24.05 -4.03 19.79
N GLU A 91 -22.97 -4.80 19.67
CA GLU A 91 -21.99 -4.99 20.73
C GLU A 91 -20.86 -3.97 20.60
N ALA A 92 -20.11 -3.77 21.68
CA ALA A 92 -18.92 -2.94 21.68
C ALA A 92 -17.68 -3.76 22.04
N ILE A 93 -16.66 -3.69 21.19
CA ILE A 93 -15.33 -4.23 21.43
C ILE A 93 -14.41 -3.06 21.80
N VAL A 94 -13.79 -3.13 22.97
CA VAL A 94 -12.93 -2.06 23.49
C VAL A 94 -11.52 -2.57 23.77
N PHE A 95 -10.54 -1.87 23.20
CA PHE A 95 -9.12 -2.17 23.40
C PHE A 95 -8.51 -1.23 24.43
N TYR A 96 -7.84 -1.78 25.45
CA TYR A 96 -7.24 -0.97 26.51
C TYR A 96 -6.06 -1.66 27.16
N GLU A 97 -5.23 -0.87 27.82
CA GLU A 97 -4.24 -1.33 28.76
C GLU A 97 -4.79 -1.23 30.19
N GLN A 98 -4.67 -2.34 30.94
CA GLN A 98 -5.11 -2.38 32.33
C GLN A 98 -4.03 -1.83 33.26
N ASN A 99 -4.41 -0.89 34.13
CA ASN A 99 -3.51 -0.32 35.13
C ASN A 99 -3.31 -1.31 36.30
N LYS A 100 -2.08 -1.77 36.50
CA LYS A 100 -1.70 -2.78 37.53
C LYS A 100 -1.89 -2.33 38.98
N THR A 101 -2.21 -1.06 39.25
CA THR A 101 -2.22 -0.49 40.61
C THR A 101 -3.55 -0.59 41.34
N ASP A 102 -4.67 -0.80 40.63
CA ASP A 102 -5.97 -0.99 41.25
C ASP A 102 -6.32 -2.47 41.22
N ALA A 103 -6.68 -3.02 42.37
CA ALA A 103 -6.96 -4.45 42.56
C ALA A 103 -8.08 -4.92 41.62
N ALA A 104 -7.70 -5.37 40.42
CA ALA A 104 -8.58 -6.11 39.54
C ALA A 104 -9.02 -7.38 40.28
N LYS A 105 -10.33 -7.61 40.35
CA LYS A 105 -10.89 -8.91 40.70
C LYS A 105 -10.22 -9.94 39.79
N GLU A 106 -9.79 -11.06 40.37
CA GLU A 106 -8.85 -12.00 39.78
C GLU A 106 -9.00 -12.18 38.25
N PRO A 107 -7.89 -12.14 37.49
CA PRO A 107 -7.93 -12.50 36.08
C PRO A 107 -8.44 -13.93 35.95
N ALA A 108 -9.38 -14.16 35.03
CA ALA A 108 -9.76 -15.50 34.65
C ALA A 108 -8.51 -16.27 34.22
N GLN A 109 -8.36 -17.47 34.79
CA GLN A 109 -7.31 -18.45 34.51
C GLN A 109 -6.98 -18.53 33.02
N ASN A 110 -5.79 -18.06 32.63
CA ASN A 110 -4.81 -18.75 31.79
C ASN A 110 -3.55 -17.89 31.61
N ASP A 111 -2.40 -18.52 31.84
CA ASP A 111 -1.04 -17.97 31.97
C ASP A 111 -0.41 -17.56 30.62
N THR A 112 -1.16 -16.90 29.73
CA THR A 112 -0.74 -16.60 28.35
C THR A 112 -0.72 -15.11 27.99
N ALA A 113 -1.01 -14.21 28.93
CA ALA A 113 -1.00 -12.77 28.67
C ALA A 113 0.44 -12.24 28.52
N VAL A 114 0.80 -11.78 27.32
CA VAL A 114 2.13 -11.22 27.01
C VAL A 114 2.30 -9.78 27.54
N GLY A 115 1.23 -9.17 28.07
CA GLY A 115 1.24 -7.81 28.64
C GLY A 115 -0.08 -7.42 29.32
N ASN A 116 -0.26 -6.11 29.54
CA ASN A 116 -1.46 -5.51 30.16
C ASN A 116 -2.58 -5.21 29.15
N LEU A 117 -2.34 -5.43 27.86
CA LEU A 117 -3.31 -5.19 26.82
C LEU A 117 -4.48 -6.18 26.91
N ARG A 118 -5.70 -5.65 26.85
CA ARG A 118 -6.97 -6.38 27.00
C ARG A 118 -7.94 -5.98 25.91
N ILE A 119 -8.88 -6.89 25.65
CA ILE A 119 -10.04 -6.68 24.81
C ILE A 119 -11.26 -6.95 25.68
N SER A 120 -12.10 -5.94 25.88
CA SER A 120 -13.41 -6.12 26.53
C SER A 120 -14.51 -6.17 25.48
N PHE A 121 -15.45 -7.07 25.70
CA PHE A 121 -16.69 -7.19 24.95
C PHE A 121 -17.82 -6.69 25.85
N LEU A 122 -18.60 -5.75 25.35
CA LEU A 122 -19.75 -5.19 26.02
C LEU A 122 -20.99 -5.38 25.16
N ASP A 123 -22.10 -5.58 25.85
CA ASP A 123 -23.40 -5.86 25.27
C ASP A 123 -24.47 -5.05 26.01
N LYS A 124 -25.62 -4.81 25.37
CA LYS A 124 -26.75 -4.09 25.96
C LYS A 124 -27.62 -5.06 26.75
N ASP A 125 -27.92 -4.70 28.00
CA ASP A 125 -28.89 -5.43 28.80
C ASP A 125 -30.33 -5.24 28.28
N GLU A 126 -31.30 -5.94 28.89
CA GLU A 126 -32.73 -5.83 28.54
C GLU A 126 -33.28 -4.40 28.64
N ASN A 127 -32.60 -3.50 29.35
CA ASN A 127 -32.98 -2.10 29.52
C ASN A 127 -32.21 -1.16 28.55
N GLY A 128 -31.35 -1.71 27.69
CA GLY A 128 -30.52 -0.96 26.74
C GLY A 128 -29.23 -0.39 27.33
N ASN A 129 -28.84 -0.77 28.55
CA ASN A 129 -27.60 -0.28 29.17
C ASN A 129 -26.42 -1.17 28.81
N TRP A 130 -25.28 -0.55 28.51
CA TRP A 130 -24.04 -1.26 28.26
C TRP A 130 -23.53 -2.00 29.50
N LYS A 131 -23.07 -3.25 29.29
CA LYS A 131 -22.49 -4.10 30.31
C LYS A 131 -21.32 -4.89 29.72
N ALA A 132 -20.17 -4.86 30.40
CA ALA A 132 -19.07 -5.74 30.05
C ALA A 132 -19.43 -7.21 30.31
N THR A 133 -19.44 -8.03 29.25
CA THR A 133 -19.81 -9.44 29.31
C THR A 133 -18.59 -10.34 29.35
N TYR A 134 -17.51 -9.96 28.68
CA TYR A 134 -16.31 -10.78 28.58
C TYR A 134 -15.04 -9.95 28.43
N GLU A 135 -13.91 -10.51 28.85
CA GLU A 135 -12.57 -9.92 28.67
C GLU A 135 -11.63 -11.00 28.13
N LEU A 136 -10.83 -10.65 27.12
CA LEU A 136 -9.75 -11.48 26.60
C LEU A 136 -8.39 -10.79 26.77
N PRO A 137 -7.34 -11.52 27.22
CA PRO A 137 -5.98 -11.03 27.11
C PRO A 137 -5.56 -10.93 25.64
N ALA A 138 -4.91 -9.84 25.27
CA ALA A 138 -4.37 -9.68 23.93
C ALA A 138 -3.14 -10.56 23.71
N ALA A 139 -2.93 -11.00 22.46
CA ALA A 139 -1.82 -11.87 22.08
C ALA A 139 -0.50 -11.11 21.78
N GLY A 140 -0.51 -9.78 21.79
CA GLY A 140 0.66 -8.93 21.57
C GLY A 140 0.67 -7.68 22.44
N THR A 141 1.52 -6.73 22.10
CA THR A 141 1.79 -5.54 22.93
C THR A 141 1.06 -4.28 22.47
N GLU A 142 0.67 -4.21 21.19
CA GLU A 142 -0.13 -3.11 20.63
C GLU A 142 -1.14 -3.67 19.62
N ILE A 143 -2.27 -2.98 19.43
CA ILE A 143 -3.28 -3.37 18.42
C ILE A 143 -2.86 -2.84 17.05
N GLU A 144 -2.64 -3.73 16.09
CA GLU A 144 -2.22 -3.37 14.75
C GLU A 144 -3.41 -3.05 13.84
N SER A 145 -4.41 -3.94 13.81
CA SER A 145 -5.60 -3.80 12.97
C SER A 145 -6.74 -4.65 13.52
N VAL A 146 -7.96 -4.27 13.15
CA VAL A 146 -9.18 -5.04 13.43
C VAL A 146 -9.90 -5.27 12.12
N ALA A 147 -10.36 -6.48 11.90
CA ALA A 147 -11.11 -6.89 10.72
C ALA A 147 -12.19 -7.90 11.10
N PHE A 148 -13.11 -8.11 10.18
CA PHE A 148 -14.20 -9.06 10.32
C PHE A 148 -14.31 -9.86 9.03
N SER A 149 -14.49 -11.17 9.15
CA SER A 149 -14.71 -12.07 8.01
C SER A 149 -15.37 -13.35 8.47
N LYS A 150 -16.18 -13.95 7.60
CA LYS A 150 -16.82 -15.24 7.86
C LYS A 150 -15.83 -16.40 7.88
N LEU A 151 -14.67 -16.26 7.23
CA LEU A 151 -13.63 -17.28 7.12
C LEU A 151 -14.19 -18.66 6.71
N GLY A 152 -15.15 -18.69 5.79
CA GLY A 152 -15.76 -19.93 5.30
C GLY A 152 -16.84 -20.54 6.20
N SER A 153 -17.22 -19.86 7.28
CA SER A 153 -18.35 -20.22 8.13
C SER A 153 -19.60 -19.37 7.85
N ASP A 154 -20.73 -19.66 8.49
CA ASP A 154 -21.97 -18.90 8.28
C ASP A 154 -21.96 -17.54 9.00
N GLU A 155 -21.22 -17.47 10.11
CA GLU A 155 -21.16 -16.32 11.02
C GLU A 155 -19.83 -15.59 10.91
N GLU A 156 -19.86 -14.28 11.12
CA GLU A 156 -18.65 -13.46 11.09
C GLU A 156 -17.70 -13.82 12.25
N LYS A 157 -16.41 -13.61 12.04
CA LYS A 157 -15.36 -13.80 13.04
C LYS A 157 -14.62 -12.49 13.22
N LEU A 158 -14.31 -12.16 14.45
CA LEU A 158 -13.47 -11.02 14.79
C LEU A 158 -12.01 -11.41 14.59
N ILE A 159 -11.28 -10.59 13.86
CA ILE A 159 -9.86 -10.77 13.57
C ILE A 159 -9.12 -9.58 14.13
N VAL A 160 -8.29 -9.82 15.15
CA VAL A 160 -7.48 -8.76 15.78
C VAL A 160 -6.01 -9.09 15.54
N SER A 161 -5.31 -8.14 14.92
CA SER A 161 -3.88 -8.23 14.75
C SER A 161 -3.15 -7.41 15.82
N TYR A 162 -1.99 -7.92 16.23
CA TYR A 162 -1.13 -7.32 17.23
C TYR A 162 0.30 -7.21 16.72
N SER A 163 0.93 -6.09 17.07
CA SER A 163 2.37 -5.96 17.02
C SER A 163 3.00 -6.61 18.27
N VAL A 164 4.19 -7.18 18.11
CA VAL A 164 4.94 -7.83 19.20
C VAL A 164 6.24 -7.08 19.40
N LEU A 165 6.53 -6.71 20.65
CA LEU A 165 7.73 -5.95 21.00
C LEU A 165 9.01 -6.65 20.51
N GLY A 166 9.84 -5.92 19.77
CA GLY A 166 11.12 -6.42 19.26
C GLY A 166 11.03 -7.38 18.08
N SER A 167 9.85 -7.55 17.49
CA SER A 167 9.62 -8.40 16.31
C SER A 167 9.03 -7.59 15.17
N SER A 168 9.50 -7.85 13.94
CA SER A 168 8.82 -7.38 12.73
C SER A 168 7.65 -8.28 12.32
N ASP A 169 7.66 -9.54 12.77
CA ASP A 169 6.51 -10.44 12.65
C ASP A 169 5.47 -10.10 13.70
N LYS A 170 4.21 -10.22 13.29
CA LYS A 170 3.00 -9.89 14.04
C LYS A 170 2.22 -11.16 14.35
N ILE A 171 1.24 -11.04 15.23
CA ILE A 171 0.35 -12.14 15.60
C ILE A 171 -1.08 -11.69 15.34
N LEU A 172 -1.91 -12.59 14.83
CA LEU A 172 -3.33 -12.38 14.61
C LEU A 172 -4.13 -13.39 15.43
N SER A 173 -5.15 -12.93 16.14
CA SER A 173 -6.15 -13.78 16.81
C SER A 173 -7.42 -13.84 15.98
N VAL A 174 -7.96 -15.04 15.81
CA VAL A 174 -9.32 -15.25 15.31
C VAL A 174 -10.24 -15.55 16.49
N ILE A 175 -11.28 -14.75 16.65
CA ILE A 175 -12.17 -14.77 17.80
C ILE A 175 -13.60 -14.96 17.30
N ASP A 176 -14.30 -15.89 17.93
CA ASP A 176 -15.74 -16.08 17.80
C ASP A 176 -16.42 -15.43 19.01
N TYR A 177 -17.55 -14.77 18.82
CA TYR A 177 -18.32 -14.17 19.90
C TYR A 177 -19.77 -14.62 19.79
N LYS A 178 -20.28 -15.24 20.85
CA LYS A 178 -21.67 -15.72 20.90
C LYS A 178 -22.22 -15.62 22.31
N ASN A 179 -23.46 -15.14 22.43
CA ASN A 179 -24.21 -15.14 23.69
C ASN A 179 -23.39 -14.52 24.83
N GLY A 180 -22.78 -13.36 24.59
CA GLY A 180 -21.99 -12.67 25.59
C GLY A 180 -20.56 -13.19 25.81
N VAL A 181 -20.15 -14.29 25.15
CA VAL A 181 -18.86 -14.98 25.42
C VAL A 181 -17.95 -14.93 24.19
N ALA A 182 -16.73 -14.42 24.38
CA ALA A 182 -15.69 -14.44 23.37
C ALA A 182 -14.81 -15.70 23.51
N LYS A 183 -14.63 -16.44 22.41
CA LYS A 183 -13.76 -17.60 22.32
C LYS A 183 -12.67 -17.36 21.28
N GLN A 184 -11.42 -17.32 21.70
CA GLN A 184 -10.29 -17.31 20.77
C GLN A 184 -10.15 -18.69 20.11
N LEU A 185 -10.36 -18.76 18.80
CA LEU A 185 -10.28 -19.99 18.01
C LEU A 185 -8.84 -20.39 17.70
N GLY A 186 -7.93 -19.41 17.63
CA GLY A 186 -6.50 -19.64 17.45
C GLY A 186 -5.72 -18.35 17.22
N THR A 187 -4.39 -18.48 17.24
CA THR A 187 -3.46 -17.40 16.90
C THR A 187 -2.58 -17.80 15.73
N ILE A 188 -2.29 -16.86 14.85
CA ILE A 188 -1.48 -17.06 13.65
C ILE A 188 -0.37 -16.00 13.65
N GLY A 189 0.88 -16.46 13.67
CA GLY A 189 2.04 -15.60 13.40
C GLY A 189 2.15 -15.27 11.92
N TYR A 190 2.43 -14.02 11.58
CA TYR A 190 2.48 -13.57 10.20
C TYR A 190 3.44 -12.38 10.02
N SER A 191 4.02 -12.24 8.83
CA SER A 191 4.74 -11.04 8.38
C SER A 191 3.81 -10.13 7.55
N SER A 192 2.97 -10.72 6.70
CA SER A 192 1.88 -10.04 6.00
C SER A 192 0.65 -10.96 5.86
N TYR A 193 -0.55 -10.41 5.65
CA TYR A 193 -1.76 -11.19 5.36
C TYR A 193 -2.67 -10.49 4.36
N ILE A 194 -3.52 -11.26 3.67
CA ILE A 194 -4.60 -10.75 2.83
C ILE A 194 -5.88 -11.56 3.04
N PHE A 195 -7.03 -10.93 2.81
CA PHE A 195 -8.31 -11.63 2.71
C PHE A 195 -8.52 -12.16 1.29
N LEU A 196 -9.06 -13.36 1.20
CA LEU A 196 -9.27 -14.09 -0.03
C LEU A 196 -10.76 -14.41 -0.16
N ASN A 197 -11.47 -13.66 -1.00
CA ASN A 197 -12.91 -13.78 -1.14
C ASN A 197 -13.27 -14.36 -2.51
N GLY A 198 -14.17 -15.35 -2.53
CA GLY A 198 -14.73 -15.91 -3.76
C GLY A 198 -13.79 -16.85 -4.52
N ILE A 199 -12.84 -17.48 -3.84
CA ILE A 199 -11.93 -18.47 -4.43
C ILE A 199 -12.64 -19.80 -4.71
N ASP A 200 -13.62 -20.15 -3.89
CA ASP A 200 -14.50 -21.29 -4.07
C ASP A 200 -15.91 -21.00 -3.52
N LYS A 201 -16.76 -22.04 -3.44
CA LYS A 201 -18.14 -21.94 -2.94
C LYS A 201 -18.26 -21.64 -1.45
N LYS A 202 -17.21 -21.88 -0.65
CA LYS A 202 -17.22 -21.62 0.80
C LYS A 202 -16.93 -20.16 1.11
N GLY A 203 -16.42 -19.39 0.14
CA GLY A 203 -16.44 -17.93 0.20
C GLY A 203 -15.12 -17.31 0.63
N GLU A 204 -15.00 -16.98 1.92
CA GLU A 204 -13.98 -16.09 2.48
C GLU A 204 -12.87 -16.86 3.21
N TYR A 205 -11.62 -16.43 3.04
CA TYR A 205 -10.44 -17.00 3.69
C TYR A 205 -9.48 -15.89 4.10
N ILE A 206 -8.51 -16.24 4.95
CA ILE A 206 -7.35 -15.39 5.23
C ILE A 206 -6.06 -16.12 4.84
N ALA A 207 -5.24 -15.49 4.00
CA ALA A 207 -3.91 -15.97 3.65
C ALA A 207 -2.87 -15.21 4.47
N CYS A 208 -2.12 -15.94 5.29
CA CYS A 208 -1.02 -15.40 6.09
C CYS A 208 0.31 -15.84 5.50
N PHE A 209 1.20 -14.86 5.35
CA PHE A 209 2.56 -15.02 4.83
C PHE A 209 3.51 -14.95 6.00
N GLY A 210 4.16 -16.07 6.28
CA GLY A 210 5.04 -16.23 7.44
C GLY A 210 6.48 -16.50 7.01
N ARG A 211 7.41 -16.11 7.88
CA ARG A 211 8.82 -16.48 7.77
C ARG A 211 9.19 -17.38 8.93
N ASN A 212 9.94 -18.43 8.64
CA ASN A 212 10.62 -19.19 9.67
C ASN A 212 12.00 -18.56 9.88
N GLY A 213 12.18 -17.76 10.93
CA GLY A 213 13.43 -17.05 11.21
C GLY A 213 14.67 -17.95 11.33
N ALA A 214 14.51 -19.21 11.75
CA ALA A 214 15.64 -20.15 11.89
C ALA A 214 16.11 -20.71 10.54
N LYS A 215 15.19 -20.95 9.61
CA LYS A 215 15.51 -21.49 8.27
C LYS A 215 15.54 -20.42 7.17
N LYS A 216 15.10 -19.19 7.48
CA LYS A 216 14.75 -18.14 6.50
C LYS A 216 13.78 -18.63 5.42
N ASN A 217 12.87 -19.53 5.76
CA ASN A 217 11.89 -20.05 4.79
C ASN A 217 10.67 -19.16 4.78
N GLY A 218 10.22 -18.78 3.59
CA GLY A 218 8.93 -18.10 3.43
C GLY A 218 7.84 -19.10 3.11
N SER A 219 6.64 -18.88 3.63
CA SER A 219 5.47 -19.68 3.28
C SER A 219 4.18 -18.88 3.28
N MET A 220 3.19 -19.36 2.54
CA MET A 220 1.80 -18.93 2.64
C MET A 220 0.93 -20.06 3.21
N SER A 221 0.19 -19.73 4.27
CA SER A 221 -0.82 -20.60 4.88
C SER A 221 -2.18 -19.93 4.76
N VAL A 222 -3.18 -20.67 4.30
CA VAL A 222 -4.55 -20.16 4.13
C VAL A 222 -5.44 -20.79 5.18
N TYR A 223 -6.22 -19.98 5.89
CA TYR A 223 -7.04 -20.42 7.01
C TYR A 223 -8.53 -20.16 6.78
N SER A 224 -9.34 -21.05 7.34
CA SER A 224 -10.80 -20.98 7.45
C SER A 224 -11.28 -21.58 8.77
N CYS A 225 -12.53 -21.31 9.13
CA CYS A 225 -13.24 -21.97 10.21
C CYS A 225 -14.02 -23.19 9.66
N GLY A 226 -13.91 -24.34 10.34
CA GLY A 226 -14.63 -25.57 9.96
C GLY A 226 -16.10 -25.52 10.38
N GLU A 227 -16.87 -26.55 10.03
CA GLU A 227 -18.27 -26.70 10.46
C GLU A 227 -18.42 -26.74 11.99
N ASN A 228 -17.39 -27.19 12.70
CA ASN A 228 -17.32 -27.18 14.16
C ASN A 228 -16.86 -25.83 14.75
N GLY A 229 -16.65 -24.81 13.91
CA GLY A 229 -16.15 -23.50 14.30
C GLY A 229 -14.65 -23.46 14.59
N GLU A 230 -13.88 -24.52 14.34
CA GLU A 230 -12.44 -24.54 14.62
C GLU A 230 -11.63 -23.93 13.47
N LEU A 231 -10.63 -23.12 13.83
CA LEU A 231 -9.67 -22.56 12.89
C LEU A 231 -8.74 -23.66 12.38
N HIS A 232 -8.66 -23.83 11.07
CA HIS A 232 -7.79 -24.81 10.43
C HIS A 232 -7.19 -24.26 9.14
N THR A 233 -6.14 -24.91 8.64
CA THR A 233 -5.58 -24.61 7.32
C THR A 233 -6.49 -25.17 6.22
N ALA A 234 -7.02 -24.31 5.36
CA ALA A 234 -7.95 -24.66 4.29
C ALA A 234 -7.29 -25.45 3.15
N PHE A 235 -6.02 -25.16 2.89
CA PHE A 235 -5.25 -25.71 1.77
C PHE A 235 -3.83 -26.11 2.20
N PRO A 236 -3.13 -26.96 1.42
CA PRO A 236 -1.72 -27.23 1.64
C PRO A 236 -0.88 -25.93 1.66
N VAL A 237 0.09 -25.88 2.57
CA VAL A 237 1.02 -24.75 2.70
C VAL A 237 1.84 -24.59 1.43
N VAL A 238 1.94 -23.36 0.93
CA VAL A 238 2.82 -23.03 -0.20
C VAL A 238 4.17 -22.57 0.35
N SER A 239 5.26 -23.21 -0.07
CA SER A 239 6.62 -22.79 0.26
C SER A 239 7.18 -21.88 -0.83
N PHE A 240 7.84 -20.79 -0.43
CA PHE A 240 8.61 -19.92 -1.32
C PHE A 240 10.10 -20.28 -1.35
N GLY A 241 10.47 -21.41 -0.73
CA GLY A 241 11.86 -21.85 -0.59
C GLY A 241 12.60 -21.19 0.58
N GLU A 242 13.90 -21.43 0.62
CA GLU A 242 14.81 -20.84 1.60
C GLU A 242 15.27 -19.44 1.16
N GLY A 243 15.65 -18.62 2.14
CA GLY A 243 16.23 -17.30 1.91
C GLY A 243 15.22 -16.15 1.85
N VAL A 244 13.92 -16.34 2.11
CA VAL A 244 12.97 -15.23 2.19
C VAL A 244 13.27 -14.37 3.42
N ALA A 245 13.81 -13.18 3.18
CA ALA A 245 14.18 -12.21 4.20
C ALA A 245 13.00 -11.33 4.59
N GLU A 246 12.18 -10.90 3.64
CA GLU A 246 11.05 -9.99 3.87
C GLU A 246 9.99 -10.15 2.78
N PHE A 247 8.71 -10.04 3.13
CA PHE A 247 7.64 -9.88 2.14
C PHE A 247 7.42 -8.40 1.90
N ASP A 248 7.60 -7.96 0.66
CA ASP A 248 7.58 -6.56 0.27
C ASP A 248 6.18 -6.09 -0.12
N LYS A 249 5.57 -6.73 -1.13
CA LYS A 249 4.22 -6.42 -1.58
C LYS A 249 3.47 -7.70 -1.91
N ILE A 250 2.24 -7.78 -1.42
CA ILE A 250 1.34 -8.90 -1.66
C ILE A 250 0.06 -8.32 -2.25
N THR A 251 -0.26 -8.71 -3.47
CA THR A 251 -1.37 -8.11 -4.22
C THR A 251 -2.22 -9.19 -4.84
N ILE A 252 -3.54 -9.03 -4.72
CA ILE A 252 -4.48 -9.78 -5.55
C ILE A 252 -4.55 -9.09 -6.90
N ALA A 253 -4.26 -9.83 -7.95
CA ALA A 253 -4.24 -9.34 -9.32
C ALA A 253 -4.89 -10.36 -10.25
N ARG A 254 -4.78 -10.13 -11.57
CA ARG A 254 -5.19 -11.07 -12.61
C ARG A 254 -3.95 -11.53 -13.37
N CYS A 255 -3.88 -12.81 -13.70
CA CYS A 255 -2.83 -13.37 -14.54
C CYS A 255 -3.43 -14.25 -15.63
N LEU A 256 -2.62 -14.62 -16.63
CA LEU A 256 -3.00 -15.60 -17.63
C LEU A 256 -2.45 -16.97 -17.22
N ILE A 257 -3.35 -17.94 -17.04
CA ILE A 257 -3.01 -19.33 -16.79
C ILE A 257 -3.57 -20.17 -17.92
N LEU A 258 -2.70 -20.67 -18.81
CA LEU A 258 -3.09 -21.45 -19.99
C LEU A 258 -4.08 -20.66 -20.86
N GLU A 259 -3.72 -19.42 -21.20
CA GLU A 259 -4.51 -18.47 -22.01
C GLU A 259 -5.85 -18.04 -21.40
N LYS A 260 -6.09 -18.37 -20.13
CA LYS A 260 -7.30 -17.95 -19.41
C LYS A 260 -6.94 -16.98 -18.30
N GLU A 261 -7.62 -15.84 -18.30
CA GLU A 261 -7.56 -14.89 -17.21
C GLU A 261 -8.07 -15.54 -15.92
N LYS A 262 -7.26 -15.46 -14.87
CA LYS A 262 -7.58 -15.96 -13.55
C LYS A 262 -7.14 -14.97 -12.47
N PRO A 263 -7.87 -14.92 -11.34
CA PRO A 263 -7.36 -14.27 -10.14
C PRO A 263 -6.05 -14.95 -9.69
N CYS A 264 -5.10 -14.13 -9.27
CA CYS A 264 -3.83 -14.59 -8.72
C CYS A 264 -3.39 -13.71 -7.55
N ILE A 265 -2.43 -14.21 -6.80
CA ILE A 265 -1.74 -13.45 -5.77
C ILE A 265 -0.30 -13.29 -6.23
N THR A 266 0.15 -12.04 -6.40
CA THR A 266 1.58 -11.76 -6.58
C THR A 266 2.22 -11.46 -5.24
N VAL A 267 3.37 -12.07 -5.03
CA VAL A 267 4.14 -11.99 -3.80
C VAL A 267 5.53 -11.51 -4.19
N ASP A 268 5.79 -10.23 -3.96
CA ASP A 268 7.10 -9.62 -4.06
C ASP A 268 7.84 -9.79 -2.73
N TYR A 269 9.05 -10.34 -2.76
CA TYR A 269 9.81 -10.63 -1.53
C TYR A 269 11.32 -10.46 -1.71
N LEU A 270 11.98 -10.05 -0.63
CA LEU A 270 13.43 -9.92 -0.52
C LEU A 270 14.06 -11.28 -0.23
N THR A 271 15.14 -11.64 -0.93
CA THR A 271 15.90 -12.88 -0.69
C THR A 271 17.31 -12.65 -0.16
N ALA A 272 17.92 -11.54 -0.54
CA ALA A 272 19.19 -11.06 -0.02
C ALA A 272 19.21 -9.54 -0.07
N GLU A 273 20.22 -8.90 0.50
CA GLU A 273 20.39 -7.45 0.40
C GLU A 273 20.30 -7.02 -1.07
N ASN A 274 19.38 -6.08 -1.36
CA ASN A 274 19.12 -5.58 -2.70
C ASN A 274 18.69 -6.62 -3.74
N GLN A 275 18.30 -7.83 -3.37
CA GLN A 275 17.82 -8.87 -4.29
C GLN A 275 16.40 -9.27 -3.95
N TYR A 276 15.50 -9.11 -4.91
CA TYR A 276 14.08 -9.39 -4.76
C TYR A 276 13.61 -10.38 -5.82
N ASN A 277 12.61 -11.18 -5.47
CA ASN A 277 11.94 -12.11 -6.35
C ASN A 277 10.42 -11.88 -6.33
N THR A 278 9.73 -12.44 -7.30
CA THR A 278 8.26 -12.45 -7.34
C THR A 278 7.74 -13.86 -7.55
N ALA A 279 6.78 -14.28 -6.73
CA ALA A 279 5.99 -15.48 -6.95
C ALA A 279 4.58 -15.10 -7.40
N VAL A 280 4.07 -15.77 -8.43
CA VAL A 280 2.68 -15.62 -8.88
C VAL A 280 1.92 -16.89 -8.51
N LEU A 281 0.99 -16.77 -7.55
CA LEU A 281 0.19 -17.87 -7.05
C LEU A 281 -1.20 -17.85 -7.66
N TYR A 282 -1.74 -19.02 -7.98
CA TYR A 282 -3.12 -19.16 -8.44
C TYR A 282 -3.76 -20.41 -7.83
N TYR A 283 -5.08 -20.39 -7.76
CA TYR A 283 -5.86 -21.50 -7.22
C TYR A 283 -6.11 -22.58 -8.29
N LYS A 284 -5.72 -23.83 -7.98
CA LYS A 284 -5.91 -25.02 -8.82
C LYS A 284 -7.18 -25.81 -8.49
N GLY A 285 -8.04 -25.30 -7.61
CA GLY A 285 -9.29 -25.97 -7.19
C GLY A 285 -9.18 -26.77 -5.88
N SER A 286 -7.99 -27.23 -5.49
CA SER A 286 -7.76 -27.89 -4.19
C SER A 286 -6.50 -27.42 -3.48
N SER A 287 -5.69 -26.59 -4.13
CA SER A 287 -4.46 -26.02 -3.60
C SER A 287 -4.10 -24.76 -4.35
N PHE A 288 -3.16 -23.99 -3.78
CA PHE A 288 -2.45 -22.95 -4.50
C PHE A 288 -1.19 -23.52 -5.12
N ALA A 289 -0.81 -22.99 -6.27
CA ALA A 289 0.45 -23.28 -6.91
C ALA A 289 1.08 -22.02 -7.49
N THR A 290 2.39 -22.05 -7.60
CA THR A 290 3.18 -21.03 -8.27
C THR A 290 3.13 -21.26 -9.79
N ALA A 291 3.08 -20.19 -10.58
CA ALA A 291 2.88 -20.28 -12.02
C ALA A 291 4.11 -20.79 -12.80
N ASP A 292 5.29 -20.67 -12.22
CA ASP A 292 6.54 -21.29 -12.69
C ASP A 292 6.43 -22.82 -12.79
N THR A 293 5.62 -23.47 -11.94
CA THR A 293 5.40 -24.94 -11.99
C THR A 293 4.68 -25.42 -13.25
N ILE A 294 4.12 -24.52 -14.06
CA ILE A 294 3.47 -24.87 -15.33
C ILE A 294 4.37 -24.62 -16.54
N VAL A 295 5.38 -23.77 -16.43
CA VAL A 295 6.23 -23.41 -17.58
C VAL A 295 7.00 -24.66 -18.01
N MET A 296 6.49 -25.33 -19.05
CA MET A 296 7.06 -26.57 -19.60
C MET A 296 8.26 -26.30 -20.52
N ASP A 297 8.54 -25.02 -20.83
CA ASP A 297 9.67 -24.63 -21.66
C ASP A 297 10.90 -24.26 -20.81
N SER A 298 11.99 -24.95 -21.10
CA SER A 298 13.32 -24.97 -20.48
C SER A 298 14.06 -23.63 -20.28
N SER A 299 13.46 -22.48 -20.60
CA SER A 299 14.05 -21.18 -20.25
C SER A 299 13.75 -20.87 -18.78
N ASN A 300 14.72 -21.16 -17.91
CA ASN A 300 14.70 -20.75 -16.50
C ASN A 300 14.77 -19.21 -16.39
N ILE A 301 13.70 -18.52 -16.76
CA ILE A 301 13.57 -17.08 -16.53
C ILE A 301 13.42 -16.89 -15.01
N SER A 302 14.49 -16.42 -14.39
CA SER A 302 14.49 -16.03 -12.99
C SER A 302 13.85 -14.66 -12.87
N TYR A 303 12.71 -14.57 -12.17
CA TYR A 303 12.08 -13.30 -11.77
C TYR A 303 12.86 -12.60 -10.65
N SER A 304 14.18 -12.60 -10.77
CA SER A 304 15.11 -11.95 -9.85
C SER A 304 15.37 -10.55 -10.36
N ARG A 305 15.19 -9.60 -9.46
CA ARG A 305 15.58 -8.21 -9.66
C ARG A 305 16.60 -7.82 -8.61
N ARG A 306 17.61 -7.06 -9.03
CA ARG A 306 18.56 -6.46 -8.10
C ARG A 306 18.49 -4.96 -8.15
N THR A 307 18.56 -4.33 -6.99
CA THR A 307 18.41 -2.88 -6.82
C THR A 307 19.76 -2.25 -6.48
N ASN A 308 20.07 -1.09 -7.04
CA ASN A 308 21.26 -0.31 -6.69
C ASN A 308 20.94 1.17 -6.85
N ASN A 309 21.96 2.04 -6.75
CA ASN A 309 21.76 3.49 -6.88
C ASN A 309 21.16 3.92 -8.23
N TYR A 310 21.24 3.06 -9.25
CA TYR A 310 20.77 3.34 -10.61
C TYR A 310 19.62 2.43 -11.06
N THR A 311 19.19 1.49 -10.21
CA THR A 311 18.12 0.52 -10.51
C THR A 311 17.13 0.52 -9.34
N PRO A 312 15.90 1.04 -9.52
CA PRO A 312 14.94 1.16 -8.45
C PRO A 312 14.48 -0.20 -7.93
N LYS A 313 13.99 -0.18 -6.69
CA LYS A 313 13.11 -1.23 -6.18
C LYS A 313 11.75 -1.13 -6.89
N VAL A 314 11.53 -2.04 -7.84
CA VAL A 314 10.25 -2.19 -8.54
C VAL A 314 9.47 -3.38 -8.00
N GLN A 315 8.15 -3.29 -8.05
CA GLN A 315 7.22 -4.31 -7.60
C GLN A 315 6.37 -4.78 -8.78
N SER A 316 5.74 -5.94 -8.64
CA SER A 316 4.75 -6.40 -9.61
C SER A 316 3.62 -5.37 -9.77
N GLN A 317 3.31 -5.05 -11.03
CA GLN A 317 2.27 -4.11 -11.43
C GLN A 317 1.90 -4.34 -12.89
N ASP A 318 0.72 -3.88 -13.29
CA ASP A 318 0.27 -3.86 -14.68
C ASP A 318 0.95 -2.67 -15.39
N ILE A 319 1.95 -2.95 -16.23
CA ILE A 319 2.77 -1.90 -16.85
C ILE A 319 2.16 -1.34 -18.13
N ASP A 320 1.35 -2.12 -18.83
CA ASP A 320 0.74 -1.75 -20.12
C ASP A 320 -0.76 -1.41 -20.03
N GLY A 321 -1.37 -1.58 -18.85
CA GLY A 321 -2.73 -1.17 -18.55
C GLY A 321 -3.80 -2.14 -19.04
N ASP A 322 -3.43 -3.38 -19.35
CA ASP A 322 -4.38 -4.39 -19.85
C ASP A 322 -5.12 -5.14 -18.73
N GLY A 323 -4.79 -4.84 -17.48
CA GLY A 323 -5.38 -5.42 -16.29
C GLY A 323 -4.80 -6.77 -15.88
N ILE A 324 -3.75 -7.24 -16.55
CA ILE A 324 -2.95 -8.43 -16.22
C ILE A 324 -1.66 -7.98 -15.54
N ILE A 325 -1.25 -8.71 -14.50
CA ILE A 325 -0.06 -8.37 -13.74
C ILE A 325 1.23 -8.68 -14.52
N ASP A 326 2.17 -7.74 -14.51
CA ASP A 326 3.53 -7.95 -15.01
C ASP A 326 4.53 -8.10 -13.85
N VAL A 327 5.45 -9.04 -14.05
CA VAL A 327 6.47 -9.43 -13.08
C VAL A 327 7.82 -8.83 -13.49
N PRO A 328 8.44 -7.97 -12.65
CA PRO A 328 9.70 -7.35 -12.99
C PRO A 328 10.90 -8.28 -12.76
N ALA A 329 11.87 -8.22 -13.66
CA ALA A 329 13.23 -8.71 -13.50
C ALA A 329 14.22 -7.63 -13.94
N THR A 330 15.50 -7.80 -13.63
CA THR A 330 16.55 -6.85 -14.06
C THR A 330 17.59 -7.53 -14.94
N ALA A 331 18.02 -6.83 -16.00
CA ALA A 331 19.17 -7.24 -16.79
C ALA A 331 20.10 -6.04 -17.00
N THR A 332 21.40 -6.27 -16.94
CA THR A 332 22.42 -5.25 -17.13
C THR A 332 22.35 -4.69 -18.56
N LEU A 333 22.42 -3.37 -18.68
CA LEU A 333 22.46 -2.70 -19.98
C LEU A 333 23.78 -2.98 -20.70
N PRO A 334 23.79 -2.96 -22.05
CA PRO A 334 25.00 -3.16 -22.84
C PRO A 334 26.15 -2.27 -22.41
N GLY A 335 27.33 -2.86 -22.16
CA GLY A 335 28.55 -2.18 -21.73
C GLY A 335 28.78 -2.17 -20.22
N TYR A 336 27.76 -2.45 -19.40
CA TYR A 336 27.88 -2.49 -17.93
C TYR A 336 28.18 -3.88 -17.37
N GLU A 337 28.25 -4.92 -18.19
CA GLU A 337 28.30 -6.33 -17.77
C GLU A 337 29.55 -6.67 -16.95
N ASN A 338 30.67 -5.98 -17.23
CA ASN A 338 31.95 -6.19 -16.55
C ASN A 338 32.14 -5.33 -15.30
N LEU A 339 31.19 -4.45 -14.97
CA LEU A 339 31.25 -3.60 -13.78
C LEU A 339 30.76 -4.33 -12.53
N THR A 340 31.13 -3.80 -11.36
CA THR A 340 30.59 -4.34 -10.11
C THR A 340 29.13 -3.97 -9.95
N PHE A 341 28.36 -4.80 -9.23
CA PHE A 341 26.92 -4.61 -9.10
C PHE A 341 26.47 -3.18 -8.68
N PRO A 342 27.15 -2.48 -7.75
CA PRO A 342 26.81 -1.08 -7.42
C PRO A 342 26.99 -0.07 -8.56
N GLU A 343 27.82 -0.39 -9.54
CA GLU A 343 28.16 0.46 -10.70
C GLU A 343 27.37 0.09 -11.96
N GLN A 344 26.69 -1.06 -11.95
CA GLN A 344 25.92 -1.55 -13.08
C GLN A 344 24.66 -0.72 -13.29
N LEU A 345 24.43 -0.30 -14.54
CA LEU A 345 23.16 0.23 -14.98
C LEU A 345 22.31 -0.92 -15.52
N ASN A 346 21.10 -1.09 -15.00
CA ASN A 346 20.21 -2.18 -15.40
C ASN A 346 18.92 -1.64 -16.02
N ALA A 347 18.41 -2.37 -16.99
CA ALA A 347 17.03 -2.26 -17.40
C ALA A 347 16.13 -3.12 -16.52
N VAL A 348 14.85 -2.73 -16.44
CA VAL A 348 13.78 -3.52 -15.86
C VAL A 348 12.98 -4.16 -16.98
N LEU A 349 12.93 -5.49 -16.96
CA LEU A 349 12.19 -6.35 -17.87
C LEU A 349 10.88 -6.72 -17.20
N TRP A 350 9.76 -6.48 -17.87
CA TRP A 350 8.43 -6.78 -17.38
C TRP A 350 7.92 -8.01 -18.10
N TYR A 351 7.55 -9.04 -17.33
CA TYR A 351 7.11 -10.31 -17.87
C TYR A 351 5.66 -10.60 -17.52
N ARG A 352 4.90 -11.03 -18.53
CA ARG A 352 3.59 -11.62 -18.34
C ARG A 352 3.70 -13.14 -18.35
N GLN A 353 3.19 -13.72 -17.29
CA GLN A 353 3.05 -15.16 -17.17
C GLN A 353 1.81 -15.62 -17.96
N ASN A 354 1.97 -16.57 -18.88
CA ASN A 354 0.85 -17.25 -19.57
C ASN A 354 0.86 -18.79 -19.37
N CYS A 355 1.80 -19.31 -18.59
CA CYS A 355 1.96 -20.75 -18.29
C CYS A 355 2.24 -21.69 -19.48
N ASN A 356 1.92 -21.30 -20.72
CA ASN A 356 2.42 -21.90 -21.96
C ASN A 356 3.77 -21.28 -22.36
N LYS A 357 3.91 -19.97 -22.14
CA LYS A 357 5.12 -19.18 -22.37
C LYS A 357 5.19 -18.04 -21.35
N ILE A 358 6.39 -17.54 -21.11
CA ILE A 358 6.62 -16.26 -20.45
C ILE A 358 6.82 -15.23 -21.57
N GLU A 359 6.11 -14.10 -21.50
CA GLU A 359 6.14 -13.06 -22.53
C GLU A 359 6.75 -11.78 -21.96
N LEU A 360 7.76 -11.23 -22.63
CA LEU A 360 8.30 -9.91 -22.30
C LEU A 360 7.31 -8.84 -22.80
N THR A 361 6.66 -8.13 -21.89
CA THR A 361 5.68 -7.08 -22.21
C THR A 361 6.33 -5.72 -22.35
N ALA A 362 7.35 -5.42 -21.53
CA ALA A 362 8.09 -4.18 -21.64
C ALA A 362 9.57 -4.35 -21.24
N TYR A 363 10.43 -3.57 -21.88
CA TYR A 363 11.83 -3.39 -21.50
C TYR A 363 12.01 -1.92 -21.16
N THR A 364 12.43 -1.59 -19.94
CA THR A 364 12.36 -0.22 -19.44
C THR A 364 13.66 0.22 -18.79
N PHE A 365 14.01 1.48 -18.99
CA PHE A 365 14.94 2.20 -18.13
C PHE A 365 14.14 2.99 -17.11
N ILE A 366 14.53 2.96 -15.83
CA ILE A 366 13.85 3.71 -14.78
C ILE A 366 14.90 4.49 -13.99
N ASP A 367 14.72 5.80 -13.91
CA ASP A 367 15.55 6.65 -13.05
C ASP A 367 14.87 6.82 -11.68
N PRO A 368 15.40 6.24 -10.60
CA PRO A 368 14.81 6.35 -9.27
C PRO A 368 14.87 7.77 -8.70
N GLY A 369 15.92 8.53 -9.01
CA GLY A 369 16.15 9.86 -8.43
C GLY A 369 15.29 10.93 -9.08
N LEU A 370 15.09 10.82 -10.40
CA LEU A 370 14.32 11.77 -11.21
C LEU A 370 12.88 11.32 -11.45
N ASN A 371 12.53 10.12 -10.99
CA ASN A 371 11.20 9.53 -10.98
C ASN A 371 10.52 9.50 -12.36
N TYR A 372 11.23 8.99 -13.37
CA TYR A 372 10.67 8.74 -14.70
C TYR A 372 11.11 7.37 -15.21
N MET A 373 10.40 6.88 -16.22
CA MET A 373 10.65 5.63 -16.90
C MET A 373 10.60 5.84 -18.41
N LEU A 374 11.51 5.21 -19.14
CA LEU A 374 11.49 5.12 -20.59
C LEU A 374 11.29 3.67 -21.01
N VAL A 375 10.21 3.38 -21.71
CA VAL A 375 9.98 2.08 -22.35
C VAL A 375 10.79 2.03 -23.64
N PHE A 376 11.73 1.10 -23.73
CA PHE A 376 12.52 0.92 -24.93
C PHE A 376 11.64 0.33 -26.03
N PRO A 377 11.57 0.94 -27.22
CA PRO A 377 10.98 0.26 -28.36
C PRO A 377 11.79 -0.99 -28.68
N GLY A 378 11.14 -2.02 -29.24
CA GLY A 378 11.78 -3.32 -29.47
C GLY A 378 13.11 -3.25 -30.23
N ARG A 379 13.25 -2.27 -31.14
CA ARG A 379 14.49 -2.01 -31.89
C ARG A 379 15.68 -1.53 -31.05
N TRP A 380 15.47 -1.10 -29.80
CA TRP A 380 16.53 -0.68 -28.89
C TRP A 380 17.02 -1.79 -27.96
N VAL A 381 16.22 -2.83 -27.76
CA VAL A 381 16.51 -3.90 -26.79
C VAL A 381 17.81 -4.61 -27.18
N GLY A 382 18.77 -4.64 -26.24
CA GLY A 382 20.07 -5.29 -26.41
C GLY A 382 21.10 -4.51 -27.23
N ILE A 383 20.75 -3.37 -27.83
CA ILE A 383 21.69 -2.56 -28.63
C ILE A 383 21.79 -1.10 -28.18
N VAL A 384 20.91 -0.64 -27.28
CA VAL A 384 20.98 0.70 -26.69
C VAL A 384 21.41 0.61 -25.23
N THR A 385 22.31 1.50 -24.84
CA THR A 385 22.76 1.70 -23.46
C THR A 385 22.47 3.12 -23.00
N ALA A 386 22.78 3.45 -21.75
CA ALA A 386 22.55 4.77 -21.17
C ALA A 386 23.75 5.26 -20.37
N THR A 387 23.95 6.57 -20.28
CA THR A 387 24.89 7.22 -19.35
C THR A 387 24.16 8.26 -18.52
N ILE A 388 24.50 8.35 -17.23
CA ILE A 388 23.89 9.27 -16.28
C ILE A 388 24.87 10.43 -16.00
N ASN A 389 24.39 11.66 -16.16
CA ASN A 389 25.08 12.87 -15.73
C ASN A 389 24.34 13.46 -14.51
N SER A 390 24.80 13.13 -13.32
CA SER A 390 24.21 13.59 -12.06
C SER A 390 24.37 15.09 -11.80
N SER A 391 25.34 15.76 -12.44
CA SER A 391 25.52 17.21 -12.28
C SER A 391 24.48 18.03 -13.03
N ASP A 392 23.94 17.46 -14.11
CA ASP A 392 22.95 18.08 -14.99
C ASP A 392 21.56 17.41 -14.88
N ASN A 393 21.42 16.41 -14.00
CA ASN A 393 20.22 15.56 -13.89
C ASN A 393 19.72 15.06 -15.25
N SER A 394 20.67 14.60 -16.08
CA SER A 394 20.37 14.13 -17.43
C SER A 394 20.84 12.71 -17.67
N VAL A 395 20.07 11.97 -18.48
CA VAL A 395 20.42 10.63 -18.94
C VAL A 395 20.42 10.65 -20.45
N THR A 396 21.52 10.18 -21.05
CA THR A 396 21.63 10.06 -22.50
C THR A 396 21.65 8.59 -22.90
N PHE A 397 20.87 8.24 -23.91
CA PHE A 397 20.76 6.91 -24.49
C PHE A 397 21.55 6.85 -25.79
N TRP A 398 22.36 5.79 -25.94
CA TRP A 398 23.33 5.65 -27.02
C TRP A 398 23.21 4.28 -27.67
N LYS A 399 23.50 4.21 -28.97
CA LYS A 399 23.77 2.92 -29.62
C LYS A 399 25.06 2.33 -29.06
N HIS A 400 25.01 1.08 -28.61
CA HIS A 400 26.17 0.35 -28.10
C HIS A 400 26.94 -0.33 -29.23
N GLU A 401 28.24 -0.03 -29.35
CA GLU A 401 29.16 -0.61 -30.35
C GLU A 401 30.44 -1.19 -29.70
N GLY A 402 30.30 -1.87 -28.56
CA GLY A 402 31.36 -2.67 -27.93
C GLY A 402 32.07 -2.01 -26.76
N GLU A 403 32.56 -0.77 -26.89
CA GLU A 403 33.11 -0.03 -25.74
C GLU A 403 32.09 0.98 -25.22
N LEU A 404 32.03 1.18 -23.89
CA LEU A 404 31.38 2.33 -23.23
C LEU A 404 32.20 3.60 -23.55
N LYS A 405 32.29 3.95 -24.83
CA LYS A 405 32.72 5.26 -25.25
C LYS A 405 31.46 6.07 -25.46
N GLU A 406 31.48 7.33 -25.03
CA GLU A 406 30.58 8.39 -25.51
C GLU A 406 30.79 8.51 -27.02
N ASN A 407 30.34 7.51 -27.77
CA ASN A 407 30.45 7.45 -29.22
C ASN A 407 29.31 8.27 -29.80
N GLU A 408 29.59 8.87 -30.95
CA GLU A 408 29.00 10.07 -31.54
C GLU A 408 27.48 10.02 -31.89
N TYR A 409 26.72 9.04 -31.39
CA TYR A 409 25.32 8.79 -31.73
C TYR A 409 24.42 8.71 -30.49
N ALA A 410 24.30 9.82 -29.76
CA ALA A 410 23.22 9.99 -28.79
C ALA A 410 21.88 9.88 -29.52
N LEU A 411 20.98 9.02 -29.08
CA LEU A 411 19.66 8.82 -29.69
C LEU A 411 18.59 9.70 -29.02
N LEU A 412 18.67 9.79 -27.69
CA LEU A 412 17.77 10.56 -26.85
C LEU A 412 18.52 11.02 -25.59
N THR A 413 18.37 12.27 -25.21
CA THR A 413 18.76 12.78 -23.90
C THR A 413 17.52 13.26 -23.17
N ILE A 414 17.35 12.84 -21.93
CA ILE A 414 16.30 13.29 -21.02
C ILE A 414 16.96 14.12 -19.92
N LYS A 415 16.49 15.34 -19.69
CA LYS A 415 16.99 16.23 -18.63
C LYS A 415 15.85 16.60 -17.70
N THR A 416 16.06 16.48 -16.39
CA THR A 416 15.05 16.78 -15.38
C THR A 416 15.50 17.92 -14.47
N VAL A 417 14.66 18.95 -14.34
CA VAL A 417 14.89 20.10 -13.46
C VAL A 417 13.89 20.02 -12.30
N LEU A 418 14.39 19.79 -11.08
CA LEU A 418 13.56 19.74 -9.87
C LEU A 418 13.20 21.17 -9.41
N LYS A 419 11.93 21.40 -9.09
CA LYS A 419 11.40 22.72 -8.69
C LYS A 419 11.60 23.03 -7.20
N ASN A 420 11.72 22.02 -6.35
CA ASN A 420 11.76 22.18 -4.89
C ASN A 420 13.08 21.73 -4.25
N ASN A 421 14.20 22.37 -4.65
CA ASN A 421 15.43 22.39 -3.85
C ASN A 421 16.25 23.68 -4.07
N SER A 422 15.57 24.83 -4.15
CA SER A 422 16.21 26.12 -4.41
C SER A 422 16.63 26.84 -3.13
N ILE A 423 17.80 26.48 -2.59
CA ILE A 423 18.85 27.49 -2.44
C ILE A 423 19.83 27.19 -3.57
N SER A 424 19.49 27.56 -4.80
CA SER A 424 20.06 28.78 -5.35
C SER A 424 19.28 29.22 -6.58
N ALA A 425 19.35 30.52 -6.84
CA ALA A 425 18.72 31.22 -7.94
C ALA A 425 19.31 30.87 -9.33
N GLN A 426 19.20 29.60 -9.75
CA GLN A 426 19.57 29.11 -11.09
C GLN A 426 18.40 28.43 -11.83
N SER A 427 17.32 28.07 -11.13
CA SER A 427 16.20 27.30 -11.69
C SER A 427 15.37 28.04 -12.77
N ALA A 428 15.38 29.38 -12.78
CA ALA A 428 14.66 30.17 -13.80
C ALA A 428 15.49 30.41 -15.08
N THR A 429 16.82 30.25 -15.02
CA THR A 429 17.73 30.39 -16.17
C THR A 429 17.87 29.11 -16.99
N ASP A 430 17.55 27.94 -16.43
CA ASP A 430 17.69 26.63 -17.10
C ASP A 430 16.56 26.35 -18.12
N THR A 431 15.35 26.86 -17.92
CA THR A 431 14.22 26.66 -18.86
C THR A 431 14.48 27.32 -20.22
N ALA A 432 15.08 28.52 -20.22
CA ALA A 432 15.44 29.23 -21.44
C ALA A 432 16.75 28.73 -22.08
N GLY A 433 17.64 28.11 -21.29
CA GLY A 433 18.87 27.47 -21.76
C GLY A 433 18.60 26.15 -22.49
N ALA A 434 17.74 25.30 -21.93
CA ALA A 434 17.40 23.99 -22.51
C ALA A 434 16.87 24.11 -23.95
N SER A 435 15.95 25.05 -24.22
CA SER A 435 15.44 25.27 -25.59
C SER A 435 16.51 25.79 -26.56
N ARG A 436 17.51 26.55 -26.08
CA ARG A 436 18.65 26.98 -26.91
C ARG A 436 19.60 25.83 -27.23
N ASP A 437 19.70 24.85 -26.34
CA ASP A 437 20.55 23.66 -26.48
C ASP A 437 19.86 22.51 -27.25
N GLY A 438 18.70 22.78 -27.84
CA GLY A 438 17.94 21.84 -28.67
C GLY A 438 17.04 20.88 -27.88
N TYR A 439 16.78 21.16 -26.61
CA TYR A 439 15.81 20.39 -25.83
C TYR A 439 14.38 20.94 -26.00
N ARG A 440 13.43 20.04 -26.15
CA ARG A 440 11.99 20.33 -26.10
C ARG A 440 11.43 20.03 -24.71
N LEU A 441 10.54 20.89 -24.23
CA LEU A 441 9.77 20.64 -23.01
C LEU A 441 8.88 19.42 -23.25
N PHE A 442 8.95 18.43 -22.36
CA PHE A 442 8.14 17.21 -22.43
C PHE A 442 7.03 17.22 -21.37
N TYR A 443 7.36 17.58 -20.13
CA TYR A 443 6.41 17.54 -19.01
C TYR A 443 6.77 18.56 -17.94
N GLU A 444 5.75 19.05 -17.22
CA GLU A 444 5.89 19.96 -16.10
C GLU A 444 4.80 19.72 -15.06
N ASP A 445 5.18 19.59 -13.78
CA ASP A 445 4.24 19.57 -12.65
C ASP A 445 4.72 20.47 -11.50
N SER A 446 4.16 20.32 -10.29
CA SER A 446 4.56 21.09 -9.12
C SER A 446 5.97 20.76 -8.60
N GLU A 447 6.53 19.61 -8.97
CA GLU A 447 7.75 19.05 -8.41
C GLU A 447 8.94 19.14 -9.37
N LYS A 448 8.70 19.02 -10.69
CA LYS A 448 9.76 18.96 -11.69
C LYS A 448 9.33 19.43 -13.09
N VAL A 449 10.33 19.68 -13.92
CA VAL A 449 10.21 19.90 -15.37
C VAL A 449 11.09 18.89 -16.08
N VAL A 450 10.57 18.22 -17.10
CA VAL A 450 11.29 17.22 -17.89
C VAL A 450 11.42 17.72 -19.33
N TYR A 451 12.64 17.69 -19.83
CA TYR A 451 12.98 18.02 -21.20
C TYR A 451 13.54 16.80 -21.93
N CYS A 452 13.37 16.75 -23.25
CA CYS A 452 13.99 15.73 -24.08
C CYS A 452 14.66 16.34 -25.31
N LYS A 453 15.71 15.68 -25.80
CA LYS A 453 16.41 16.02 -27.03
C LYS A 453 16.66 14.73 -27.78
N SER A 454 16.09 14.58 -28.98
CA SER A 454 16.37 13.44 -29.84
C SER A 454 17.28 13.84 -30.99
N ILE A 455 18.14 12.94 -31.42
CA ILE A 455 18.99 13.12 -32.60
C ILE A 455 18.58 12.06 -33.62
N VAL A 456 18.50 12.48 -34.88
CA VAL A 456 18.12 11.61 -35.98
C VAL A 456 19.27 10.65 -36.31
N TYR A 457 19.00 9.36 -36.18
CA TYR A 457 19.88 8.28 -36.60
C TYR A 457 19.03 7.23 -37.33
N GLU A 458 19.44 6.87 -38.55
CA GLU A 458 18.66 5.99 -39.43
C GLU A 458 18.35 4.66 -38.72
N GLY A 459 17.07 4.29 -38.68
CA GLY A 459 16.59 3.05 -38.09
C GLY A 459 16.52 3.00 -36.56
N LEU A 460 17.10 3.96 -35.83
CA LEU A 460 17.06 3.98 -34.35
C LEU A 460 16.44 5.23 -33.73
N SER A 461 16.32 6.33 -34.46
CA SER A 461 15.64 7.54 -33.96
C SER A 461 14.21 7.24 -33.54
N LEU A 462 13.76 7.89 -32.46
CA LEU A 462 12.37 7.88 -32.06
C LEU A 462 11.68 9.11 -32.67
N THR A 463 10.49 8.90 -33.22
CA THR A 463 9.59 10.00 -33.56
C THR A 463 9.06 10.67 -32.29
N ASP A 464 8.49 11.87 -32.44
CA ASP A 464 7.90 12.59 -31.32
C ASP A 464 6.79 11.79 -30.63
N ASP A 465 5.93 11.12 -31.41
CA ASP A 465 4.85 10.25 -30.95
C ASP A 465 5.39 9.01 -30.21
N GLU A 466 6.49 8.42 -30.70
CA GLU A 466 7.12 7.29 -30.02
C GLU A 466 7.74 7.70 -28.67
N ILE A 467 8.32 8.90 -28.58
CA ILE A 467 8.82 9.43 -27.29
C ILE A 467 7.66 9.67 -26.33
N GLU A 468 6.54 10.22 -26.80
CA GLU A 468 5.35 10.44 -25.97
C GLU A 468 4.75 9.13 -25.45
N ALA A 469 4.71 8.08 -26.28
CA ALA A 469 4.27 6.76 -25.86
C ALA A 469 5.25 6.05 -24.91
N ALA A 470 6.56 6.28 -25.08
CA ALA A 470 7.60 5.59 -24.33
C ALA A 470 7.93 6.21 -22.97
N LEU A 471 7.88 7.54 -22.84
CA LEU A 471 8.36 8.25 -21.67
C LEU A 471 7.24 8.50 -20.64
N LYS A 472 7.32 7.79 -19.51
CA LYS A 472 6.39 7.91 -18.37
C LYS A 472 7.04 8.70 -17.23
N VAL A 473 6.47 9.84 -16.87
CA VAL A 473 7.02 10.78 -15.86
C VAL A 473 6.53 10.54 -14.42
N ARG A 474 5.66 9.54 -14.24
CA ARG A 474 5.19 8.98 -12.96
C ARG A 474 4.98 7.47 -13.14
N PRO A 475 5.92 6.62 -12.72
CA PRO A 475 5.88 5.18 -12.97
C PRO A 475 4.93 4.41 -12.05
N GLU A 476 4.52 5.00 -10.92
CA GLU A 476 3.54 4.40 -10.01
C GLU A 476 2.13 4.55 -10.56
N GLY A 477 1.58 3.45 -11.09
CA GLY A 477 0.19 3.38 -11.53
C GLY A 477 -0.79 3.48 -10.35
N ASN A 478 -1.88 4.23 -10.54
CA ASN A 478 -3.04 4.26 -9.66
C ASN A 478 -3.72 2.88 -9.57
N GLY A 479 -3.17 1.96 -8.78
CA GLY A 479 -3.82 0.69 -8.47
C GLY A 479 -4.92 0.91 -7.43
N SER A 480 -6.16 1.16 -7.88
CA SER A 480 -7.32 1.01 -7.01
C SER A 480 -7.49 -0.47 -6.67
N PRO A 481 -7.76 -0.87 -5.41
CA PRO A 481 -8.01 -2.26 -5.08
C PRO A 481 -9.24 -2.73 -5.86
N VAL A 482 -9.07 -3.72 -6.75
CA VAL A 482 -10.17 -4.33 -7.49
C VAL A 482 -11.03 -5.11 -6.48
N PRO A 483 -12.26 -4.68 -6.18
CA PRO A 483 -13.14 -5.46 -5.33
C PRO A 483 -13.58 -6.69 -6.12
N PHE A 484 -13.41 -7.87 -5.53
CA PHE A 484 -13.93 -9.11 -6.10
C PHE A 484 -15.46 -9.08 -6.05
N THR A 485 -16.10 -8.56 -7.09
CA THR A 485 -17.53 -8.79 -7.34
C THR A 485 -17.61 -9.80 -8.47
N ALA A 486 -17.85 -11.06 -8.11
CA ALA A 486 -18.27 -12.06 -9.07
C ALA A 486 -19.72 -11.74 -9.49
N SER A 487 -19.89 -10.72 -10.33
CA SER A 487 -21.07 -10.59 -11.16
C SER A 487 -20.86 -11.46 -12.39
N ASN A 488 -21.41 -12.67 -12.37
CA ASN A 488 -22.19 -13.21 -13.49
C ASN A 488 -22.83 -14.54 -13.08
N ARG A 489 -24.12 -14.44 -12.72
CA ARG A 489 -25.19 -15.46 -12.67
C ARG A 489 -24.93 -16.79 -11.95
#